data_AF-A0A6L2PT08-F1
#
_entry.id   AF-A0A6L2PT08-F1
#
_cell.length_a   1.000
_cell.length_b   1.000
_cell.length_c   1.000
_cell.angle_alpha   90.00
_cell.angle_beta   90.00
_cell.angle_gamma   90.00
#
_symmetry.space_group_name_H-M   'P 1'
#
loop_
_entity.id
_entity.type
_entity.pdbx_description
1 polymer ?
#
loop_
_entity_poly.entity_id
_entity_poly.type
_entity_poly.pdbx_seq_one_letter_code
_entity_poly.pdbx_strand_id
1 'polypeptide(L)'
;FSYFLRMLGPAIGYALASLCLKFYISPTLTPTVGTDDPRWLGAWWLGWIIISIVLAALASLLALFPKTLPRAAVRRMMALERQSSVAKTEPELPASFSDMMRTFWRLITNQTLMCNNLASVFYFLGYMPYWVFMAKYIETQYRQSASTSSLITGTVGLVFSAFGILISGLIISKYKPRARYLAAWNVIVGIISVLGIISYAFLGCPASDNHGALLSNGEIATQQSCNANCTCDYVKYSPVCSEDRSTTFISPCHAGCRQQQYLNGTKIYTDCTCAKPATANDNSSLPPASKLLGGIAVPGSCPIDCSKKFMIFLAVVCLLKFSGASGRASNFLLSVRCVEEKDKPIAMGFGMTMGSLCAFIPSPILFGIILGFVAIGTAFDVAVWYYAKNLKIFDEEVELQEVEKTQEKMVVED
;
A
#
# COMPACT_ATOMS: atom_id res chain seq x y z
N PHE A 1 -4.64 -18.07 -21.56
CA PHE A 1 -4.75 -19.19 -20.61
C PHE A 1 -3.53 -19.32 -19.69
N SER A 2 -2.31 -19.57 -20.19
CA SER A 2 -1.10 -19.69 -19.34
C SER A 2 -0.87 -18.50 -18.38
N TYR A 3 -1.05 -17.26 -18.86
CA TYR A 3 -0.92 -16.05 -18.03
C TYR A 3 -1.94 -15.96 -16.88
N PHE A 4 -3.14 -16.51 -17.08
CA PHE A 4 -4.19 -16.57 -16.06
C PHE A 4 -3.83 -17.57 -14.95
N LEU A 5 -3.33 -18.76 -15.31
CA LEU A 5 -2.88 -19.76 -14.34
C LEU A 5 -1.74 -19.23 -13.46
N ARG A 6 -0.81 -18.47 -14.04
CA ARG A 6 0.29 -17.84 -13.29
C ARG A 6 -0.19 -16.77 -12.29
N MET A 7 -1.35 -16.15 -12.51
CA MET A 7 -1.94 -15.16 -11.59
C MET A 7 -2.65 -15.81 -10.39
N LEU A 8 -3.06 -17.08 -10.49
CA LEU A 8 -3.72 -17.79 -9.39
C LEU A 8 -2.78 -18.05 -8.20
N GLY A 9 -1.49 -18.28 -8.48
CA GLY A 9 -0.49 -18.54 -7.43
C GLY A 9 -0.43 -17.44 -6.36
N PRO A 10 -0.20 -16.16 -6.74
CA PRO A 10 -0.24 -15.06 -5.77
C PRO A 10 -1.59 -14.94 -5.05
N ALA A 11 -2.72 -15.19 -5.72
CA ALA A 11 -4.04 -15.11 -5.07
C ALA A 11 -4.20 -16.15 -3.96
N ILE A 12 -3.79 -17.40 -4.22
CA ILE A 12 -3.78 -18.47 -3.22
C ILE A 12 -2.80 -18.13 -2.09
N GLY A 13 -1.63 -17.57 -2.42
CA GLY A 13 -0.64 -17.14 -1.42
C GLY A 13 -1.17 -16.08 -0.46
N TYR A 14 -1.86 -15.05 -0.96
CA TYR A 14 -2.50 -14.04 -0.12
C TYR A 14 -3.68 -14.59 0.69
N ALA A 15 -4.46 -15.53 0.15
CA ALA A 15 -5.51 -16.21 0.89
C ALA A 15 -4.93 -17.03 2.05
N LEU A 16 -3.85 -17.77 1.79
CA LEU A 16 -3.12 -18.51 2.83
C LEU A 16 -2.54 -17.56 3.88
N ALA A 17 -1.92 -16.44 3.47
CA ALA A 17 -1.41 -15.43 4.38
C ALA A 17 -2.52 -14.86 5.28
N SER A 18 -3.70 -14.56 4.72
CA SER A 18 -4.86 -14.10 5.49
C SER A 18 -5.29 -15.13 6.55
N LEU A 19 -5.32 -16.42 6.20
CA LEU A 19 -5.63 -17.51 7.14
C LEU A 19 -4.59 -17.61 8.26
N CYS A 20 -3.30 -17.58 7.92
CA CYS A 20 -2.21 -17.65 8.90
C CYS A 20 -2.21 -16.43 9.85
N LEU A 21 -2.57 -15.24 9.34
CA LEU A 21 -2.62 -14.01 10.14
C LEU A 21 -3.80 -13.96 11.13
N LYS A 22 -4.81 -14.83 10.99
CA LYS A 22 -5.90 -14.99 11.96
C LYS A 22 -5.48 -15.75 13.22
N PHE A 23 -4.40 -16.52 13.17
CA PHE A 23 -3.84 -17.19 14.35
C PHE A 23 -2.82 -16.29 15.03
N TYR A 24 -2.78 -16.31 16.36
CA TYR A 24 -1.80 -15.54 17.12
C TYR A 24 -0.39 -16.08 16.88
N ILE A 25 0.62 -15.19 16.91
CA ILE A 25 2.02 -15.51 16.60
C ILE A 25 2.56 -16.74 17.33
N SER A 26 2.10 -16.97 18.57
CA SER A 26 2.41 -18.14 19.40
C SER A 26 1.12 -18.93 19.65
N PRO A 27 0.88 -20.04 18.92
CA PRO A 27 -0.35 -20.83 19.04
C PRO A 27 -0.60 -21.44 20.43
N THR A 28 0.45 -21.52 21.25
CA THR A 28 0.42 -22.08 22.61
C THR A 28 -0.08 -21.11 23.67
N LEU A 29 -0.23 -19.82 23.34
CA LEU A 29 -0.70 -18.78 24.27
C LEU A 29 -2.14 -18.40 23.94
N THR A 30 -2.98 -18.22 24.96
CA THR A 30 -4.34 -17.66 24.81
C THR A 30 -4.26 -16.13 24.90
N PRO A 31 -4.45 -15.39 23.79
CA PRO A 31 -4.34 -13.93 23.82
C PRO A 31 -5.58 -13.32 24.49
N THR A 32 -5.37 -12.29 25.30
CA THR A 32 -6.43 -11.41 25.84
C THR A 32 -6.81 -10.30 24.85
N VAL A 33 -6.35 -10.39 23.60
CA VAL A 33 -6.38 -9.33 22.58
C VAL A 33 -7.04 -9.89 21.32
N GLY A 34 -8.03 -9.17 20.78
CA GLY A 34 -8.75 -9.56 19.56
C GLY A 34 -7.99 -9.24 18.26
N THR A 35 -8.46 -9.77 17.14
CA THR A 35 -7.82 -9.62 15.81
C THR A 35 -7.87 -8.19 15.24
N ASP A 36 -8.75 -7.35 15.79
CA ASP A 36 -8.95 -5.97 15.35
C ASP A 36 -8.10 -4.98 16.16
N ASP A 37 -7.43 -5.46 17.23
CA ASP A 37 -6.54 -4.64 18.03
C ASP A 37 -5.20 -4.45 17.28
N PRO A 38 -4.65 -3.21 17.21
CA PRO A 38 -3.36 -2.95 16.57
C PRO A 38 -2.17 -3.71 17.19
N ARG A 39 -2.31 -4.25 18.40
CA ARG A 39 -1.29 -5.10 19.05
C ARG A 39 -1.31 -6.55 18.54
N TRP A 40 -2.30 -6.94 17.75
CA TRP A 40 -2.39 -8.29 17.20
C TRP A 40 -1.26 -8.55 16.20
N LEU A 41 -0.46 -9.58 16.50
CA LEU A 41 0.56 -10.11 15.61
C LEU A 41 0.14 -11.51 15.16
N GLY A 42 -0.19 -11.64 13.89
CA GLY A 42 -0.56 -12.92 13.29
C GLY A 42 0.64 -13.86 13.10
N ALA A 43 0.38 -15.16 12.99
CA ALA A 43 1.38 -16.21 12.76
C ALA A 43 1.93 -16.20 11.32
N TRP A 44 2.66 -15.15 10.96
CA TRP A 44 3.23 -14.93 9.62
C TRP A 44 4.16 -16.05 9.15
N TRP A 45 4.83 -16.74 10.09
CA TRP A 45 5.77 -17.82 9.80
C TRP A 45 5.09 -19.11 9.32
N LEU A 46 3.83 -19.34 9.73
CA LEU A 46 3.11 -20.59 9.46
C LEU A 46 2.91 -20.83 7.95
N GLY A 47 2.70 -19.76 7.18
CA GLY A 47 2.54 -19.83 5.73
C GLY A 47 3.77 -20.42 5.02
N TRP A 48 4.98 -20.08 5.47
CA TRP A 48 6.22 -20.60 4.87
C TRP A 48 6.37 -22.11 5.02
N ILE A 49 5.95 -22.65 6.17
CA ILE A 49 6.01 -24.10 6.42
C ILE A 49 5.06 -24.83 5.48
N ILE A 50 3.81 -24.36 5.36
CA ILE A 50 2.81 -24.95 4.48
C ILE A 50 3.28 -24.93 3.03
N ILE A 51 3.77 -23.77 2.56
CA ILE A 51 4.28 -23.62 1.19
C ILE A 51 5.48 -24.56 0.95
N SER A 52 6.40 -24.68 1.92
CA SER A 52 7.57 -25.54 1.79
C SER A 52 7.21 -27.01 1.68
N ILE A 53 6.24 -27.49 2.47
CA ILE A 53 5.75 -28.88 2.40
C ILE A 53 5.12 -29.15 1.04
N VAL A 54 4.25 -28.25 0.55
CA VAL A 54 3.61 -28.40 -0.77
C VAL A 54 4.64 -28.37 -1.89
N LEU A 55 5.61 -27.46 -1.84
CA LEU A 55 6.69 -27.39 -2.82
C LEU A 55 7.57 -28.64 -2.81
N ALA A 56 7.91 -29.18 -1.64
CA ALA A 56 8.67 -30.41 -1.52
C ALA A 56 7.91 -31.60 -2.11
N ALA A 57 6.61 -31.71 -1.84
CA ALA A 57 5.75 -32.73 -2.42
C ALA A 57 5.68 -32.63 -3.95
N LEU A 58 5.43 -31.42 -4.49
CA LEU A 58 5.40 -31.20 -5.94
C LEU A 58 6.76 -31.41 -6.60
N ALA A 59 7.85 -30.99 -5.96
CA ALA A 59 9.21 -31.22 -6.44
C ALA A 59 9.53 -32.71 -6.51
N SER A 60 9.10 -33.51 -5.52
CA SER A 60 9.26 -34.95 -5.57
C SER A 60 8.51 -35.57 -6.77
N LEU A 61 7.25 -35.17 -7.01
CA LEU A 61 6.48 -35.63 -8.17
C LEU A 61 7.14 -35.23 -9.50
N LEU A 62 7.70 -34.02 -9.58
CA LEU A 62 8.44 -33.57 -10.76
C LEU A 62 9.77 -34.32 -10.95
N ALA A 63 10.43 -34.73 -9.86
CA ALA A 63 11.65 -35.53 -9.94
C ALA A 63 11.42 -36.95 -10.47
N LEU A 64 10.19 -37.48 -10.36
CA LEU A 64 9.80 -38.75 -10.99
C LEU A 64 9.66 -38.65 -12.52
N PHE A 65 9.57 -37.45 -13.09
CA PHE A 65 9.51 -37.31 -14.54
C PHE A 65 10.88 -37.58 -15.19
N PRO A 66 10.91 -38.24 -16.36
CA PRO A 66 12.14 -38.47 -17.09
C PRO A 66 12.77 -37.13 -17.51
N LYS A 67 14.11 -37.06 -17.48
CA LYS A 67 14.90 -35.86 -17.84
C LYS A 67 14.54 -35.28 -19.20
N THR A 68 14.05 -36.11 -20.13
CA THR A 68 13.53 -35.70 -21.42
C THR A 68 12.22 -36.43 -21.71
N LEU A 69 11.17 -35.67 -22.01
CA LEU A 69 9.93 -36.27 -22.52
C LEU A 69 10.17 -36.78 -23.96
N PRO A 70 9.71 -38.00 -24.32
CA PRO A 70 9.93 -38.57 -25.66
C PRO A 70 9.45 -37.65 -26.78
N ARG A 71 8.29 -36.99 -26.58
CA ARG A 71 7.73 -36.00 -27.50
C ARG A 71 8.59 -34.74 -27.66
N ALA A 72 9.28 -34.32 -26.59
CA ALA A 72 10.17 -33.16 -26.63
C ALA A 72 11.47 -33.48 -27.38
N ALA A 73 12.00 -34.69 -27.22
CA ALA A 73 13.15 -35.18 -27.99
C ALA A 73 12.82 -35.24 -29.50
N VAL A 74 11.66 -35.79 -29.86
CA VAL A 74 11.19 -35.86 -31.25
C VAL A 74 10.99 -34.46 -31.85
N ARG A 75 10.36 -33.52 -31.12
CA ARG A 75 10.24 -32.13 -31.59
C ARG A 75 11.59 -31.44 -31.77
N ARG A 76 12.56 -31.70 -30.89
CA ARG A 76 13.90 -31.14 -30.99
C ARG A 76 14.62 -31.67 -32.24
N MET A 77 14.50 -32.97 -32.54
CA MET A 77 15.01 -33.56 -33.77
C MET A 77 14.33 -32.96 -35.01
N MET A 78 13.01 -32.85 -35.04
CA MET A 78 12.28 -32.23 -36.15
C MET A 78 12.61 -30.73 -36.33
N ALA A 79 12.90 -30.00 -35.24
CA ALA A 79 13.32 -28.61 -35.31
C ALA A 79 14.74 -28.46 -35.88
N LEU A 80 15.65 -29.35 -35.49
CA LEU A 80 17.01 -29.45 -36.05
C LEU A 80 16.97 -29.85 -37.53
N GLU A 81 16.06 -30.74 -37.92
CA GLU A 81 15.86 -31.16 -39.31
C GLU A 81 15.21 -30.06 -40.17
N ARG A 82 14.27 -29.30 -39.60
CA ARG A 82 13.77 -28.06 -40.25
C ARG A 82 14.87 -27.03 -40.41
N GLN A 83 15.71 -26.82 -39.40
CA GLN A 83 16.85 -25.91 -39.49
C GLN A 83 17.87 -26.37 -40.54
N SER A 84 18.17 -27.68 -40.65
CA SER A 84 19.08 -28.19 -41.69
C SER A 84 18.52 -28.04 -43.11
N SER A 85 17.19 -28.12 -43.27
CA SER A 85 16.52 -27.91 -44.56
C SER A 85 16.41 -26.44 -44.99
N VAL A 86 16.36 -25.49 -44.04
CA VAL A 86 16.24 -24.03 -44.29
C VAL A 86 17.60 -23.31 -44.31
N ALA A 87 18.63 -23.88 -43.68
CA ALA A 87 20.00 -23.34 -43.63
C ALA A 87 20.74 -23.27 -44.99
N LYS A 88 20.07 -23.53 -46.12
CA LYS A 88 20.64 -23.35 -47.46
C LYS A 88 20.47 -21.93 -48.03
N THR A 89 19.80 -20.99 -47.35
CA THR A 89 19.55 -19.64 -47.94
C THR A 89 19.87 -18.44 -47.05
N GLU A 90 20.03 -18.56 -45.74
CA GLU A 90 20.58 -17.47 -44.90
C GLU A 90 21.57 -18.02 -43.87
N PRO A 91 22.77 -17.43 -43.72
CA PRO A 91 23.70 -17.83 -42.68
C PRO A 91 23.16 -17.34 -41.32
N GLU A 92 22.63 -18.26 -40.50
CA GLU A 92 22.41 -17.97 -39.09
C GLU A 92 23.78 -17.74 -38.44
N LEU A 93 24.11 -16.46 -38.20
CA LEU A 93 25.33 -16.09 -37.51
C LEU A 93 25.33 -16.73 -36.12
N PRO A 94 26.47 -17.26 -35.65
CA PRO A 94 26.58 -17.81 -34.31
C PRO A 94 26.20 -16.73 -33.30
N ALA A 95 25.46 -17.11 -32.24
CA ALA A 95 25.04 -16.22 -31.17
C ALA A 95 26.25 -15.50 -30.56
N SER A 96 26.53 -14.30 -31.07
CA SER A 96 27.70 -13.49 -30.76
C SER A 96 27.27 -12.32 -29.90
N PHE A 97 28.10 -11.95 -28.93
CA PHE A 97 27.86 -10.78 -28.08
C PHE A 97 27.67 -9.49 -28.89
N SER A 98 28.37 -9.38 -30.02
CA SER A 98 28.23 -8.26 -30.96
C SER A 98 26.83 -8.22 -31.59
N ASP A 99 26.27 -9.37 -31.93
CA ASP A 99 24.93 -9.46 -32.53
C ASP A 99 23.83 -9.16 -31.49
N MET A 100 24.05 -9.55 -30.24
CA MET A 100 23.20 -9.15 -29.11
C MET A 100 23.21 -7.64 -28.89
N MET A 101 24.38 -6.99 -28.90
CA MET A 101 24.49 -5.53 -28.77
C MET A 101 23.83 -4.80 -29.94
N ARG A 102 24.00 -5.31 -31.16
CA ARG A 102 23.33 -4.78 -32.35
C ARG A 102 21.81 -4.86 -32.23
N THR A 103 21.31 -5.97 -31.71
CA THR A 103 19.90 -6.18 -31.41
C THR A 103 19.40 -5.20 -30.35
N PHE A 104 20.12 -5.03 -29.22
CA PHE A 104 19.79 -4.02 -28.21
C PHE A 104 19.70 -2.61 -28.79
N TRP A 105 20.65 -2.21 -29.64
CA TRP A 105 20.64 -0.90 -30.27
C TRP A 105 19.43 -0.72 -31.20
N ARG A 106 19.06 -1.77 -31.94
CA ARG A 106 17.83 -1.80 -32.75
C ARG A 106 16.57 -1.64 -31.89
N LEU A 107 16.52 -2.30 -30.73
CA LEU A 107 15.40 -2.17 -29.79
C LEU A 107 15.30 -0.75 -29.20
N ILE A 108 16.44 -0.15 -28.85
CA ILE A 108 16.49 1.21 -28.30
C ILE A 108 16.06 2.25 -29.34
N THR A 109 16.46 2.06 -30.60
CA THR A 109 16.12 2.96 -31.71
C THR A 109 14.65 2.83 -32.13
N ASN A 110 13.96 1.75 -31.75
CA ASN A 110 12.54 1.58 -32.02
C ASN A 110 11.71 2.52 -31.12
N GLN A 111 11.36 3.67 -31.68
CA GLN A 111 10.63 4.73 -30.98
C GLN A 111 9.29 4.24 -30.38
N THR A 112 8.56 3.37 -31.06
CA THR A 112 7.27 2.86 -30.54
C THR A 112 7.47 1.98 -29.30
N LEU A 113 8.46 1.09 -29.35
CA LEU A 113 8.80 0.22 -28.23
C LEU A 113 9.31 1.03 -27.04
N MET A 114 10.19 2.01 -27.29
CA MET A 114 10.78 2.83 -26.24
C MET A 114 9.73 3.72 -25.56
N CYS A 115 8.88 4.42 -26.32
CA CYS A 115 7.78 5.20 -25.76
C CYS A 115 6.82 4.33 -24.95
N ASN A 116 6.49 3.13 -25.42
CA ASN A 116 5.60 2.22 -24.71
C ASN A 116 6.19 1.72 -23.39
N ASN A 117 7.48 1.34 -23.38
CA ASN A 117 8.15 0.92 -22.17
C ASN A 117 8.36 2.09 -21.19
N LEU A 118 8.71 3.29 -21.67
CA LEU A 118 8.86 4.48 -20.85
C LEU A 118 7.53 4.88 -20.18
N ALA A 119 6.43 4.86 -20.95
CA ALA A 119 5.09 5.06 -20.40
C ALA A 119 4.75 4.02 -19.32
N SER A 120 5.12 2.75 -19.54
CA SER A 120 4.95 1.68 -18.55
C SER A 120 5.77 1.92 -17.28
N VAL A 121 7.02 2.40 -17.42
CA VAL A 121 7.90 2.77 -16.30
C VAL A 121 7.24 3.84 -15.45
N PHE A 122 6.80 4.96 -16.04
CA PHE A 122 6.14 6.03 -15.29
C PHE A 122 4.84 5.56 -14.62
N TYR A 123 4.04 4.76 -15.32
CA TYR A 123 2.83 4.18 -14.76
C TYR A 123 3.13 3.32 -13.52
N PHE A 124 4.11 2.40 -13.61
CA PHE A 124 4.47 1.56 -12.49
C PHE A 124 5.15 2.34 -11.36
N LEU A 125 5.99 3.34 -11.67
CA LEU A 125 6.65 4.19 -10.68
C LEU A 125 5.63 4.87 -9.75
N GLY A 126 4.53 5.39 -10.30
CA GLY A 126 3.45 6.01 -9.53
C GLY A 126 2.47 5.00 -8.90
N TYR A 127 2.24 3.84 -9.52
CA TYR A 127 1.30 2.83 -9.03
C TYR A 127 1.87 1.93 -7.92
N MET A 128 3.19 1.70 -7.92
CA MET A 128 3.87 0.79 -6.99
C MET A 128 3.67 1.12 -5.50
N PRO A 129 3.75 2.39 -5.04
CA PRO A 129 3.59 2.72 -3.62
C PRO A 129 2.19 2.38 -3.16
N TYR A 130 1.19 2.72 -3.98
CA TYR A 130 -0.19 2.30 -3.74
C TYR A 130 -0.27 0.78 -3.60
N TRP A 131 0.33 0.01 -4.52
CA TRP A 131 0.26 -1.45 -4.45
C TRP A 131 0.92 -2.04 -3.20
N VAL A 132 2.08 -1.53 -2.79
CA VAL A 132 2.84 -2.01 -1.62
C VAL A 132 2.15 -1.62 -0.31
N PHE A 133 1.72 -0.36 -0.18
CA PHE A 133 1.13 0.15 1.05
C PHE A 133 -0.38 -0.07 1.16
N MET A 134 -1.03 -0.66 0.15
CA MET A 134 -2.49 -0.84 0.11
C MET A 134 -3.04 -1.56 1.36
N ALA A 135 -2.44 -2.69 1.74
CA ALA A 135 -2.92 -3.45 2.90
C ALA A 135 -2.84 -2.58 4.17
N LYS A 136 -1.74 -1.82 4.33
CA LYS A 136 -1.56 -0.93 5.48
C LYS A 136 -2.51 0.26 5.43
N TYR A 137 -2.76 0.81 4.26
CA TYR A 137 -3.76 1.86 4.05
C TYR A 137 -5.15 1.39 4.49
N ILE A 138 -5.55 0.16 4.17
CA ILE A 138 -6.84 -0.41 4.62
C ILE A 138 -6.87 -0.60 6.14
N GLU A 139 -5.78 -1.10 6.74
CA GLU A 139 -5.68 -1.23 8.21
C GLU A 139 -5.82 0.12 8.92
N THR A 140 -5.15 1.17 8.43
CA THR A 140 -5.11 2.46 9.12
C THR A 140 -6.36 3.31 8.86
N GLN A 141 -6.80 3.39 7.61
CA GLN A 141 -7.92 4.26 7.22
C GLN A 141 -9.28 3.63 7.52
N TYR A 142 -9.41 2.31 7.37
CA TYR A 142 -10.67 1.59 7.55
C TYR A 142 -10.73 0.72 8.80
N ARG A 143 -9.67 0.77 9.64
CA ARG A 143 -9.57 0.04 10.92
C ARG A 143 -9.86 -1.46 10.77
N GLN A 144 -9.51 -2.02 9.62
CA GLN A 144 -9.67 -3.44 9.35
C GLN A 144 -8.49 -4.23 9.91
N SER A 145 -8.74 -5.45 10.37
CA SER A 145 -7.68 -6.36 10.78
C SER A 145 -6.71 -6.68 9.63
N ALA A 146 -5.45 -6.94 9.98
CA ALA A 146 -4.40 -7.28 9.00
C ALA A 146 -4.79 -8.47 8.10
N SER A 147 -5.55 -9.43 8.64
CA SER A 147 -6.06 -10.59 7.89
C SER A 147 -7.06 -10.19 6.80
N THR A 148 -8.01 -9.32 7.11
CA THR A 148 -9.05 -8.84 6.18
C THR A 148 -8.45 -7.93 5.11
N SER A 149 -7.56 -7.02 5.52
CA SER A 149 -6.82 -6.13 4.62
C SER A 149 -5.97 -6.89 3.60
N SER A 150 -5.30 -7.97 4.05
CA SER A 150 -4.52 -8.86 3.19
C SER A 150 -5.39 -9.66 2.23
N LEU A 151 -6.54 -10.16 2.71
CA LEU A 151 -7.50 -10.90 1.88
C LEU A 151 -8.03 -10.05 0.72
N ILE A 152 -8.39 -8.80 0.99
CA ILE A 152 -8.93 -7.88 -0.01
C ILE A 152 -7.85 -7.46 -1.01
N THR A 153 -6.70 -6.99 -0.51
CA THR A 153 -5.61 -6.51 -1.36
C THR A 153 -5.09 -7.60 -2.28
N GLY A 154 -4.93 -8.80 -1.73
CA GLY A 154 -4.39 -9.95 -2.43
C GLY A 154 -5.43 -10.72 -3.21
N THR A 155 -6.40 -11.34 -2.53
CA THR A 155 -7.30 -12.31 -3.15
C THR A 155 -8.33 -11.63 -4.04
N VAL A 156 -9.10 -10.68 -3.49
CA VAL A 156 -10.16 -9.97 -4.25
C VAL A 156 -9.53 -9.20 -5.41
N GLY A 157 -8.49 -8.41 -5.15
CA GLY A 157 -7.81 -7.64 -6.18
C GLY A 157 -7.22 -8.48 -7.33
N LEU A 158 -6.65 -9.66 -7.02
CA LEU A 158 -6.09 -10.54 -8.05
C LEU A 158 -7.16 -11.30 -8.83
N VAL A 159 -8.28 -11.70 -8.21
CA VAL A 159 -9.41 -12.32 -8.92
C VAL A 159 -10.00 -11.37 -9.96
N PHE A 160 -10.27 -10.12 -9.59
CA PHE A 160 -10.75 -9.11 -10.55
C PHE A 160 -9.71 -8.79 -11.64
N SER A 161 -8.42 -8.80 -11.29
CA SER A 161 -7.34 -8.69 -12.29
C SER A 161 -7.37 -9.86 -13.28
N ALA A 162 -7.62 -11.08 -12.80
CA ALA A 162 -7.67 -12.29 -13.62
C ALA A 162 -8.85 -12.25 -14.60
N PHE A 163 -10.04 -11.81 -14.15
CA PHE A 163 -11.17 -11.52 -15.02
C PHE A 163 -10.85 -10.44 -16.05
N GLY A 164 -10.15 -9.37 -15.66
CA GLY A 164 -9.71 -8.30 -16.57
C GLY A 164 -8.82 -8.81 -17.70
N ILE A 165 -7.85 -9.68 -17.40
CA ILE A 165 -6.98 -10.29 -18.44
C ILE A 165 -7.76 -11.26 -19.32
N LEU A 166 -8.67 -12.05 -18.75
CA LEU A 166 -9.44 -13.03 -19.51
C LEU A 166 -10.44 -12.36 -20.46
N ILE A 167 -11.20 -11.39 -19.97
CA ILE A 167 -12.17 -10.63 -20.78
C ILE A 167 -11.47 -9.82 -21.86
N SER A 168 -10.38 -9.10 -21.53
CA SER A 168 -9.60 -8.37 -22.54
C SER A 168 -8.98 -9.32 -23.56
N GLY A 169 -8.46 -10.47 -23.15
CA GLY A 169 -7.94 -11.50 -24.04
C GLY A 169 -8.99 -12.05 -25.02
N LEU A 170 -10.22 -12.30 -24.54
CA LEU A 170 -11.34 -12.75 -25.38
C LEU A 170 -11.75 -11.67 -26.39
N ILE A 171 -11.90 -10.42 -25.94
CA ILE A 171 -12.25 -9.29 -26.80
C ILE A 171 -11.18 -9.09 -27.89
N ILE A 172 -9.91 -9.08 -27.50
CA ILE A 172 -8.78 -8.90 -28.43
C ILE A 172 -8.72 -10.06 -29.44
N SER A 173 -8.97 -11.30 -29.00
CA SER A 173 -8.93 -12.47 -29.87
C SER A 173 -10.10 -12.48 -30.88
N LYS A 174 -11.28 -12.03 -30.47
CA LYS A 174 -12.49 -12.00 -31.31
C LYS A 174 -12.47 -10.84 -32.30
N TYR A 175 -12.20 -9.62 -31.84
CA TYR A 175 -12.30 -8.40 -32.66
C TYR A 175 -11.00 -8.01 -33.36
N LYS A 176 -9.85 -8.60 -32.98
CA LYS A 176 -8.52 -8.33 -33.54
C LYS A 176 -8.26 -6.82 -33.76
N PRO A 177 -8.36 -5.99 -32.72
CA PRO A 177 -8.25 -4.54 -32.85
C PRO A 177 -6.86 -4.11 -33.36
N ARG A 178 -6.82 -2.99 -34.09
CA ARG A 178 -5.57 -2.36 -34.54
C ARG A 178 -4.75 -1.84 -33.35
N ALA A 179 -3.43 -1.74 -33.51
CA ALA A 179 -2.50 -1.29 -32.46
C ALA A 179 -2.85 0.09 -31.88
N ARG A 180 -3.38 1.02 -32.70
CA ARG A 180 -3.81 2.35 -32.27
C ARG A 180 -4.94 2.31 -31.22
N TYR A 181 -5.91 1.40 -31.37
CA TYR A 181 -6.98 1.24 -30.40
C TYR A 181 -6.50 0.64 -29.08
N LEU A 182 -5.51 -0.26 -29.14
CA LEU A 182 -4.87 -0.82 -27.93
C LEU A 182 -4.11 0.26 -27.15
N ALA A 183 -3.37 1.12 -27.86
CA ALA A 183 -2.69 2.26 -27.26
C ALA A 183 -3.67 3.27 -26.64
N ALA A 184 -4.76 3.58 -27.34
CA ALA A 184 -5.83 4.44 -26.81
C ALA A 184 -6.48 3.86 -25.56
N TRP A 185 -6.72 2.54 -25.51
CA TRP A 185 -7.20 1.87 -24.31
C TRP A 185 -6.25 2.01 -23.12
N ASN A 186 -4.93 1.91 -23.34
CA ASN A 186 -3.95 2.12 -22.28
C ASN A 186 -4.01 3.54 -21.69
N VAL A 187 -4.25 4.56 -22.52
CA VAL A 187 -4.44 5.94 -22.05
C VAL A 187 -5.70 6.07 -21.19
N ILE A 188 -6.82 5.48 -21.64
CA ILE A 188 -8.09 5.46 -20.88
C ILE A 188 -7.88 4.78 -19.53
N VAL A 189 -7.22 3.62 -19.50
CA VAL A 189 -6.87 2.91 -18.26
C VAL A 189 -6.00 3.79 -17.35
N GLY A 190 -5.03 4.52 -17.91
CA GLY A 190 -4.22 5.47 -17.16
C GLY A 190 -5.06 6.57 -16.48
N ILE A 191 -5.99 7.18 -17.21
CA ILE A 191 -6.90 8.21 -16.68
C ILE A 191 -7.79 7.64 -15.57
N ILE A 192 -8.39 6.46 -15.80
CA ILE A 192 -9.21 5.77 -14.80
C ILE A 192 -8.40 5.48 -13.52
N SER A 193 -7.15 5.02 -13.68
CA SER A 193 -6.25 4.76 -12.55
C SER A 193 -5.94 6.03 -11.74
N VAL A 194 -5.64 7.15 -12.40
CA VAL A 194 -5.38 8.43 -11.71
C VAL A 194 -6.62 8.91 -10.96
N LEU A 195 -7.79 8.94 -11.63
CA LEU A 195 -9.05 9.35 -11.00
C LEU A 195 -9.42 8.46 -9.81
N GLY A 196 -9.23 7.14 -9.94
CA GLY A 196 -9.48 6.22 -8.86
C GLY A 196 -8.54 6.39 -7.68
N ILE A 197 -7.25 6.63 -7.91
CA ILE A 197 -6.30 6.90 -6.82
C ILE A 197 -6.65 8.23 -6.12
N ILE A 198 -7.00 9.28 -6.87
CA ILE A 198 -7.45 10.55 -6.30
C ILE A 198 -8.71 10.35 -5.45
N SER A 199 -9.64 9.50 -5.88
CA SER A 199 -10.86 9.21 -5.12
C SER A 199 -10.58 8.66 -3.72
N TYR A 200 -9.47 7.95 -3.51
CA TYR A 200 -9.08 7.43 -2.20
C TYR A 200 -8.71 8.52 -1.19
N ALA A 201 -8.29 9.71 -1.64
CA ALA A 201 -8.07 10.83 -0.74
C ALA A 201 -9.39 11.32 -0.08
N PHE A 202 -10.52 11.10 -0.75
CA PHE A 202 -11.84 11.52 -0.28
C PHE A 202 -12.66 10.37 0.35
N LEU A 203 -12.18 9.14 0.18
CA LEU A 203 -12.78 7.93 0.75
C LEU A 203 -11.95 7.51 1.96
N GLY A 204 -12.36 7.98 3.12
CA GLY A 204 -11.83 7.55 4.42
C GLY A 204 -12.97 7.41 5.41
N CYS A 205 -12.74 6.62 6.46
CA CYS A 205 -13.59 6.72 7.63
C CYS A 205 -13.29 8.04 8.35
N PRO A 206 -14.30 8.74 8.90
CA PRO A 206 -14.01 9.79 9.86
C PRO A 206 -13.15 9.18 10.97
N ALA A 207 -12.11 9.89 11.39
CA ALA A 207 -11.47 9.55 12.64
C ALA A 207 -12.58 9.51 13.69
N SER A 208 -12.72 8.39 14.45
CA SER A 208 -13.50 8.44 15.69
C SER A 208 -13.01 9.68 16.41
N ASP A 209 -13.90 10.64 16.67
CA ASP A 209 -13.52 11.89 17.32
C ASP A 209 -12.79 11.53 18.61
N ASN A 210 -11.46 11.63 18.55
CA ASN A 210 -10.61 11.65 19.71
C ASN A 210 -10.97 12.99 20.34
N HIS A 211 -12.05 13.02 21.13
CA HIS A 211 -12.46 14.21 21.85
C HIS A 211 -11.46 14.52 22.97
N GLY A 212 -10.22 14.86 22.61
CA GLY A 212 -9.64 16.05 23.20
C GLY A 212 -10.35 17.20 22.50
N ALA A 213 -11.01 18.06 23.27
CA ALA A 213 -11.73 19.18 22.68
C ALA A 213 -10.71 19.97 21.84
N LEU A 214 -10.91 20.09 20.53
CA LEU A 214 -10.08 20.99 19.73
C LEU A 214 -10.35 22.39 20.28
N LEU A 215 -9.35 22.98 20.93
CA LEU A 215 -9.39 24.39 21.28
C LEU A 215 -9.50 25.20 19.98
N SER A 216 -10.04 26.41 20.06
CA SER A 216 -10.22 27.31 18.89
C SER A 216 -8.92 27.65 18.17
N ASN A 217 -7.76 27.31 18.75
CA ASN A 217 -6.41 27.47 18.21
C ASN A 217 -5.89 26.23 17.44
N GLY A 218 -6.67 25.15 17.34
CA GLY A 218 -6.27 23.92 16.64
C GLY A 218 -5.48 22.92 17.49
N GLU A 219 -5.29 23.19 18.79
CA GLU A 219 -4.64 22.26 19.72
C GLU A 219 -5.64 21.29 20.35
N ILE A 220 -5.19 20.06 20.61
CA ILE A 220 -6.00 19.02 21.27
C ILE A 220 -6.00 19.30 22.78
N ALA A 221 -7.15 19.68 23.36
CA ALA A 221 -7.29 19.81 24.80
C ALA A 221 -7.20 18.42 25.46
N THR A 222 -6.01 18.06 25.93
CA THR A 222 -5.78 16.86 26.75
C THR A 222 -6.30 17.04 28.18
N GLN A 223 -6.43 18.30 28.63
CA GLN A 223 -6.96 18.72 29.92
C GLN A 223 -8.39 19.25 29.75
N GLN A 224 -9.37 18.52 30.28
CA GLN A 224 -10.78 18.89 30.38
C GLN A 224 -11.16 19.00 31.86
N SER A 225 -12.22 19.74 32.19
CA SER A 225 -12.70 19.89 33.58
C SER A 225 -12.94 18.54 34.29
N CYS A 226 -13.30 17.50 33.54
CA CYS A 226 -13.54 16.16 34.06
C CYS A 226 -12.27 15.37 34.40
N ASN A 227 -11.12 15.69 33.79
CA ASN A 227 -9.82 15.05 34.07
C ASN A 227 -8.82 16.02 34.72
N ALA A 228 -9.23 17.24 35.06
CA ALA A 228 -8.37 18.24 35.69
C ALA A 228 -7.78 17.80 37.04
N ASN A 229 -8.42 16.82 37.70
CA ASN A 229 -7.90 16.21 38.93
C ASN A 229 -6.96 15.01 38.67
N CYS A 230 -6.62 14.76 37.40
CA CYS A 230 -5.71 13.72 36.96
C CYS A 230 -4.54 14.38 36.23
N THR A 231 -3.35 14.33 36.83
CA THR A 231 -2.09 14.78 36.18
C THR A 231 -1.70 13.77 35.10
N CYS A 232 -2.29 13.88 33.91
CA CYS A 232 -2.13 12.90 32.81
C CYS A 232 -0.93 13.17 31.89
N ASP A 233 0.06 13.94 32.34
CA ASP A 233 1.27 14.23 31.57
C ASP A 233 2.13 12.96 31.42
N TYR A 234 2.57 12.70 30.18
CA TYR A 234 3.43 11.56 29.81
C TYR A 234 2.83 10.14 29.97
N VAL A 235 1.50 10.00 29.95
CA VAL A 235 0.86 8.67 29.99
C VAL A 235 0.98 7.94 28.64
N LYS A 236 1.35 6.66 28.67
CA LYS A 236 1.44 5.80 27.48
C LYS A 236 0.11 5.76 26.72
N TYR A 237 0.17 5.92 25.39
CA TYR A 237 -1.00 5.78 24.50
C TYR A 237 -1.65 4.40 24.66
N SER A 238 -2.90 4.39 25.14
CA SER A 238 -3.67 3.18 25.37
C SER A 238 -5.16 3.54 25.24
N PRO A 239 -5.70 3.59 24.01
CA PRO A 239 -7.01 4.15 23.77
C PRO A 239 -8.09 3.38 24.50
N VAL A 240 -9.09 4.11 25.00
CA VAL A 240 -10.29 3.54 25.63
C VAL A 240 -11.53 4.18 25.03
N CYS A 241 -12.58 3.38 24.87
CA CYS A 241 -13.87 3.79 24.35
C CYS A 241 -14.88 3.94 25.50
N SER A 242 -15.65 5.04 25.51
CA SER A 242 -16.76 5.23 26.44
C SER A 242 -17.87 4.21 26.22
N GLU A 243 -18.65 3.93 27.26
CA GLU A 243 -19.81 3.02 27.20
C GLU A 243 -20.79 3.35 26.07
N ASP A 244 -21.03 4.64 25.81
CA ASP A 244 -21.86 5.16 24.71
C ASP A 244 -21.34 4.87 23.29
N ARG A 245 -20.16 4.24 23.16
CA ARG A 245 -19.47 3.95 21.88
C ARG A 245 -19.22 5.19 21.00
N SER A 246 -19.37 6.39 21.54
CA SER A 246 -19.27 7.64 20.78
C SER A 246 -17.92 8.33 20.91
N THR A 247 -17.23 8.20 22.04
CA THR A 247 -16.00 8.96 22.34
C THR A 247 -14.81 8.06 22.67
N THR A 248 -13.73 8.22 21.91
CA THR A 248 -12.44 7.55 22.17
C THR A 248 -11.51 8.50 22.92
N PHE A 249 -10.97 8.05 24.05
CA PHE A 249 -9.96 8.78 24.82
C PHE A 249 -8.56 8.23 24.56
N ILE A 250 -7.54 9.09 24.65
CA ILE A 250 -6.12 8.77 24.41
C ILE A 250 -5.62 7.71 25.40
N SER A 251 -6.05 7.80 26.66
CA SER A 251 -5.73 6.84 27.71
C SER A 251 -6.82 6.79 28.79
N PRO A 252 -6.81 5.77 29.68
CA PRO A 252 -7.75 5.71 30.80
C PRO A 252 -7.65 6.92 31.74
N CYS A 253 -6.46 7.53 31.85
CA CYS A 253 -6.24 8.76 32.64
C CYS A 253 -7.01 9.94 32.03
N HIS A 254 -6.93 10.10 30.70
CA HIS A 254 -7.64 11.18 29.99
C HIS A 254 -9.16 11.00 30.06
N ALA A 255 -9.64 9.76 30.24
CA ALA A 255 -11.05 9.45 30.51
C ALA A 255 -11.47 9.67 31.98
N GLY A 256 -10.53 9.99 32.87
CA GLY A 256 -10.77 10.21 34.30
C GLY A 256 -11.09 8.94 35.09
N CYS A 257 -10.68 7.76 34.60
CA CYS A 257 -10.98 6.48 35.23
C CYS A 257 -10.13 6.23 36.47
N ARG A 258 -10.76 5.92 37.60
CA ARG A 258 -10.08 5.64 38.89
C ARG A 258 -9.91 4.16 39.20
N GLN A 259 -10.76 3.31 38.63
CA GLN A 259 -10.79 1.88 38.94
C GLN A 259 -10.61 1.04 37.68
N GLN A 260 -10.02 -0.14 37.85
CA GLN A 260 -9.90 -1.17 36.81
C GLN A 260 -10.49 -2.48 37.33
N GLN A 261 -11.30 -3.15 36.52
CA GLN A 261 -11.89 -4.45 36.83
C GLN A 261 -11.69 -5.40 35.63
N TYR A 262 -11.77 -6.71 35.85
CA TYR A 262 -11.72 -7.69 34.78
C TYR A 262 -13.09 -8.35 34.65
N LEU A 263 -13.74 -8.17 33.49
CA LEU A 263 -15.02 -8.79 33.16
C LEU A 263 -14.80 -9.79 32.02
N ASN A 264 -15.08 -11.07 32.24
CA ASN A 264 -14.89 -12.13 31.25
C ASN A 264 -13.49 -12.13 30.59
N GLY A 265 -12.43 -11.90 31.37
CA GLY A 265 -11.05 -11.84 30.87
C GLY A 265 -10.69 -10.56 30.10
N THR A 266 -11.63 -9.64 29.90
CA THR A 266 -11.39 -8.32 29.31
C THR A 266 -11.21 -7.29 30.42
N LYS A 267 -10.13 -6.51 30.35
CA LYS A 267 -9.85 -5.43 31.30
C LYS A 267 -10.80 -4.26 31.02
N ILE A 268 -11.63 -3.87 31.98
CA ILE A 268 -12.54 -2.71 31.89
C ILE A 268 -12.13 -1.63 32.89
N TYR A 269 -12.40 -0.38 32.56
CA TYR A 269 -12.14 0.77 33.42
C TYR A 269 -13.48 1.33 33.92
N THR A 270 -13.54 1.60 35.21
CA THR A 270 -14.76 2.02 35.93
C THR A 270 -14.47 3.30 36.71
N ASP A 271 -15.53 4.01 37.10
CA ASP A 271 -15.43 5.31 37.77
C ASP A 271 -14.69 6.34 36.89
N CYS A 272 -15.09 6.44 35.62
CA CYS A 272 -14.53 7.40 34.65
C CYS A 272 -15.38 8.68 34.63
N THR A 273 -14.81 9.80 35.05
CA THR A 273 -15.52 11.09 35.14
C THR A 273 -15.77 11.77 33.79
N CYS A 274 -14.96 11.50 32.77
CA CYS A 274 -15.14 12.06 31.43
C CYS A 274 -15.98 11.17 30.51
N ALA A 275 -16.15 9.89 30.86
CA ALA A 275 -17.00 8.96 30.12
C ALA A 275 -18.46 9.23 30.47
N LYS A 276 -19.29 9.44 29.45
CA LYS A 276 -20.73 9.59 29.67
C LYS A 276 -21.33 8.22 30.03
N PRO A 277 -22.15 8.13 31.09
CA PRO A 277 -22.88 6.91 31.40
C PRO A 277 -23.98 6.69 30.36
N ALA A 278 -24.18 5.44 29.94
CA ALA A 278 -25.23 5.09 28.99
C ALA A 278 -26.58 5.64 29.45
N THR A 279 -27.17 6.52 28.63
CA THR A 279 -28.53 6.98 28.87
C THR A 279 -29.46 5.77 28.79
N ALA A 280 -30.02 5.41 29.94
CA ALA A 280 -30.87 4.24 30.12
C ALA A 280 -32.14 4.34 29.28
N ASN A 281 -32.09 3.81 28.06
CA ASN A 281 -33.24 3.41 27.26
C ASN A 281 -33.05 1.97 26.78
N ASP A 282 -32.70 1.05 27.69
CA ASP A 282 -33.02 -0.36 27.46
C ASP A 282 -33.03 -1.16 28.75
N ASN A 283 -34.00 -2.06 28.84
CA ASN A 283 -34.46 -2.81 30.02
C ASN A 283 -33.46 -3.91 30.42
N SER A 284 -32.19 -3.57 30.59
CA SER A 284 -31.15 -4.52 30.99
C SER A 284 -31.04 -4.59 32.50
N SER A 285 -31.25 -5.80 33.02
CA SER A 285 -31.22 -6.18 34.42
C SER A 285 -29.79 -6.23 34.97
N LEU A 286 -29.18 -5.07 35.22
CA LEU A 286 -28.00 -4.97 36.08
C LEU A 286 -28.38 -4.38 37.46
N PRO A 287 -27.79 -4.89 38.56
CA PRO A 287 -28.24 -4.58 39.92
C PRO A 287 -28.09 -3.10 40.30
N PRO A 288 -28.95 -2.57 41.19
CA PRO A 288 -29.18 -1.14 41.38
C PRO A 288 -28.11 -0.42 42.23
N ALA A 289 -26.88 -0.93 42.28
CA ALA A 289 -25.78 -0.37 43.07
C ALA A 289 -24.80 0.51 42.25
N SER A 290 -24.94 0.58 40.92
CA SER A 290 -24.01 1.30 40.03
C SER A 290 -24.49 2.68 39.56
N LYS A 291 -25.58 3.21 40.12
CA LYS A 291 -26.15 4.52 39.72
C LYS A 291 -25.37 5.75 40.23
N LEU A 292 -24.22 5.58 40.88
CA LEU A 292 -23.48 6.68 41.52
C LEU A 292 -21.96 6.75 41.27
N LEU A 293 -21.38 5.93 40.39
CA LEU A 293 -19.91 5.92 40.17
C LEU A 293 -19.51 5.89 38.70
N GLY A 294 -19.48 7.07 38.07
CA GLY A 294 -18.79 7.35 36.80
C GLY A 294 -19.26 6.53 35.57
N GLY A 295 -18.82 6.93 34.38
CA GLY A 295 -18.99 6.12 33.18
C GLY A 295 -18.06 4.91 33.16
N ILE A 296 -18.38 3.93 32.32
CA ILE A 296 -17.52 2.77 32.05
C ILE A 296 -16.74 3.02 30.76
N ALA A 297 -15.47 2.60 30.72
CA ALA A 297 -14.66 2.64 29.51
C ALA A 297 -14.02 1.28 29.22
N VAL A 298 -14.06 0.87 27.95
CA VAL A 298 -13.55 -0.41 27.44
C VAL A 298 -12.26 -0.15 26.66
N PRO A 299 -11.23 -1.01 26.76
CA PRO A 299 -10.01 -0.87 25.99
C PRO A 299 -10.28 -0.96 24.48
N GLY A 300 -9.55 -0.14 23.72
CA GLY A 300 -9.71 -0.03 22.27
C GLY A 300 -10.38 1.28 21.86
N SER A 301 -10.33 1.56 20.55
CA SER A 301 -11.06 2.69 19.97
C SER A 301 -12.53 2.33 19.76
N CYS A 302 -13.42 3.32 19.80
CA CYS A 302 -14.83 3.08 19.57
C CYS A 302 -15.09 2.54 18.14
N PRO A 303 -16.05 1.61 17.98
CA PRO A 303 -16.42 1.10 16.67
C PRO A 303 -17.08 2.21 15.85
N ILE A 304 -16.49 2.51 14.69
CA ILE A 304 -17.05 3.43 13.70
C ILE A 304 -17.81 2.62 12.64
N ASP A 305 -19.08 2.96 12.41
CA ASP A 305 -19.88 2.35 11.34
C ASP A 305 -19.43 2.86 9.96
N CYS A 306 -18.33 2.30 9.45
CA CYS A 306 -17.71 2.71 8.19
C CYS A 306 -18.01 1.77 7.01
N SER A 307 -18.88 0.77 7.20
CA SER A 307 -19.11 -0.27 6.20
C SER A 307 -19.54 0.27 4.82
N LYS A 308 -20.35 1.33 4.76
CA LYS A 308 -20.78 1.93 3.48
C LYS A 308 -19.60 2.54 2.69
N LYS A 309 -18.75 3.33 3.36
CA LYS A 309 -17.56 3.95 2.73
C LYS A 309 -16.55 2.89 2.32
N PHE A 310 -16.37 1.87 3.15
CA PHE A 310 -15.52 0.73 2.85
C PHE A 310 -16.00 -0.07 1.63
N MET A 311 -17.31 -0.31 1.49
CA MET A 311 -17.86 -0.99 0.31
C MET A 311 -17.69 -0.18 -0.98
N ILE A 312 -17.86 1.14 -0.93
CA ILE A 312 -17.60 2.03 -2.07
C ILE A 312 -16.11 1.95 -2.46
N PHE A 313 -15.22 2.04 -1.49
CA PHE A 313 -13.78 1.88 -1.71
C PHE A 313 -13.45 0.51 -2.34
N LEU A 314 -14.03 -0.57 -1.83
CA LEU A 314 -13.84 -1.91 -2.38
C LEU A 314 -14.29 -2.00 -3.84
N ALA A 315 -15.43 -1.40 -4.19
CA ALA A 315 -15.92 -1.35 -5.56
C ALA A 315 -14.95 -0.61 -6.49
N VAL A 316 -14.42 0.54 -6.05
CA VAL A 316 -13.41 1.30 -6.79
C VAL A 316 -12.13 0.47 -6.98
N VAL A 317 -11.64 -0.18 -5.91
CA VAL A 317 -10.47 -1.07 -5.98
C VAL A 317 -10.67 -2.17 -7.03
N CYS A 318 -11.83 -2.83 -7.02
CA CYS A 318 -12.13 -3.90 -7.98
C CYS A 318 -12.13 -3.37 -9.41
N LEU A 319 -12.74 -2.21 -9.64
CA LEU A 319 -12.78 -1.55 -10.95
C LEU A 319 -11.37 -1.17 -11.44
N LEU A 320 -10.53 -0.61 -10.57
CA LEU A 320 -9.15 -0.25 -10.91
C LEU A 320 -8.28 -1.48 -11.18
N LYS A 321 -8.45 -2.56 -10.42
CA LYS A 321 -7.72 -3.82 -10.66
C LYS A 321 -8.14 -4.44 -11.99
N PHE A 322 -9.43 -4.43 -12.29
CA PHE A 322 -9.97 -4.90 -13.56
C PHE A 322 -9.43 -4.08 -14.75
N SER A 323 -9.56 -2.76 -14.72
CA SER A 323 -9.12 -1.86 -15.79
C SER A 323 -7.59 -1.94 -15.97
N GLY A 324 -6.82 -1.88 -14.89
CA GLY A 324 -5.36 -2.00 -14.93
C GLY A 324 -4.88 -3.34 -15.50
N ALA A 325 -5.58 -4.44 -15.20
CA ALA A 325 -5.24 -5.74 -15.76
C ALA A 325 -5.56 -5.86 -17.26
N SER A 326 -6.65 -5.25 -17.72
CA SER A 326 -6.96 -5.15 -19.15
C SER A 326 -5.94 -4.29 -19.94
N GLY A 327 -5.43 -3.21 -19.32
CA GLY A 327 -4.36 -2.39 -19.86
C GLY A 327 -3.06 -3.17 -20.00
N ARG A 328 -2.70 -4.01 -19.00
CA ARG A 328 -1.52 -4.88 -19.07
C ARG A 328 -1.56 -5.84 -20.27
N ALA A 329 -2.71 -6.44 -20.56
CA ALA A 329 -2.87 -7.32 -21.73
C ALA A 329 -2.66 -6.57 -23.06
N SER A 330 -3.21 -5.34 -23.14
CA SER A 330 -3.07 -4.48 -24.32
C SER A 330 -1.64 -3.99 -24.51
N ASN A 331 -0.98 -3.58 -23.42
CA ASN A 331 0.42 -3.17 -23.39
C ASN A 331 1.37 -4.28 -23.85
N PHE A 332 1.19 -5.50 -23.33
CA PHE A 332 1.97 -6.66 -23.75
C PHE A 332 1.85 -6.92 -25.25
N LEU A 333 0.62 -6.88 -25.79
CA LEU A 333 0.39 -7.10 -27.21
C LEU A 333 0.99 -6.01 -28.09
N LEU A 334 1.01 -4.76 -27.61
CA LEU A 334 1.65 -3.65 -28.33
C LEU A 334 3.15 -3.88 -28.47
N SER A 335 3.83 -4.26 -27.38
CA SER A 335 5.27 -4.58 -27.39
C SER A 335 5.62 -5.75 -28.31
N VAL A 336 4.74 -6.76 -28.43
CA VAL A 336 4.96 -7.91 -29.33
C VAL A 336 4.74 -7.54 -30.80
N ARG A 337 3.84 -6.60 -31.10
CA ARG A 337 3.50 -6.21 -32.47
C ARG A 337 4.49 -5.22 -33.07
N CYS A 338 5.21 -4.44 -32.27
CA CYS A 338 6.19 -3.48 -32.76
C CYS A 338 7.59 -4.09 -32.97
N VAL A 339 7.76 -5.39 -32.76
CA VAL A 339 9.06 -6.08 -32.79
C VAL A 339 8.98 -7.31 -33.71
N GLU A 340 10.02 -7.53 -34.49
CA GLU A 340 10.14 -8.68 -35.40
C GLU A 340 10.19 -10.00 -34.64
N GLU A 341 9.78 -11.12 -35.25
CA GLU A 341 9.56 -12.38 -34.53
C GLU A 341 10.80 -12.91 -33.81
N LYS A 342 11.97 -12.71 -34.41
CA LYS A 342 13.28 -13.05 -33.86
C LYS A 342 13.67 -12.27 -32.60
N ASP A 343 13.17 -11.05 -32.45
CA ASP A 343 13.55 -10.12 -31.37
C ASP A 343 12.56 -10.08 -30.20
N LYS A 344 11.35 -10.64 -30.38
CA LYS A 344 10.27 -10.65 -29.36
C LYS A 344 10.75 -11.06 -27.96
N PRO A 345 11.49 -12.17 -27.74
CA PRO A 345 11.91 -12.56 -26.40
C PRO A 345 12.91 -11.57 -25.79
N ILE A 346 13.84 -11.03 -26.58
CA ILE A 346 14.81 -10.03 -26.14
C ILE A 346 14.09 -8.74 -25.76
N ALA A 347 13.09 -8.31 -26.54
CA ALA A 347 12.31 -7.11 -26.27
C ALA A 347 11.46 -7.21 -25.00
N MET A 348 10.86 -8.38 -24.74
CA MET A 348 10.15 -8.63 -23.48
C MET A 348 11.10 -8.57 -22.28
N GLY A 349 12.27 -9.22 -22.40
CA GLY A 349 13.31 -9.18 -21.37
C GLY A 349 13.78 -7.74 -21.11
N PHE A 350 14.11 -7.00 -22.16
CA PHE A 350 14.53 -5.61 -22.08
C PHE A 350 13.49 -4.71 -21.40
N GLY A 351 12.21 -4.82 -21.79
CA GLY A 351 11.13 -4.05 -21.16
C GLY A 351 10.97 -4.36 -19.67
N MET A 352 11.12 -5.63 -19.27
CA MET A 352 11.06 -6.03 -17.86
C MET A 352 12.28 -5.54 -17.06
N THR A 353 13.47 -5.58 -17.65
CA THR A 353 14.71 -5.03 -17.05
C THR A 353 14.56 -3.52 -16.84
N MET A 354 14.08 -2.79 -17.85
CA MET A 354 13.87 -1.34 -17.73
C MET A 354 12.81 -1.00 -16.68
N GLY A 355 11.69 -1.75 -16.64
CA GLY A 355 10.70 -1.62 -15.57
C GLY A 355 11.28 -1.92 -14.18
N SER A 356 12.17 -2.90 -14.06
CA SER A 356 12.79 -3.28 -12.77
C SER A 356 13.75 -2.22 -12.26
N LEU A 357 14.65 -1.76 -13.12
CA LEU A 357 15.66 -0.75 -12.78
C LEU A 357 15.05 0.62 -12.53
N CYS A 358 14.05 1.02 -13.32
CA CYS A 358 13.53 2.40 -13.30
C CYS A 358 12.21 2.57 -12.54
N ALA A 359 11.47 1.50 -12.24
CA ALA A 359 10.20 1.59 -11.51
C ALA A 359 10.16 0.71 -10.25
N PHE A 360 10.38 -0.60 -10.36
CA PHE A 360 10.16 -1.51 -9.22
C PHE A 360 11.15 -1.30 -8.07
N ILE A 361 12.43 -1.07 -8.36
CA ILE A 361 13.44 -0.78 -7.34
C ILE A 361 13.30 0.65 -6.78
N PRO A 362 13.30 1.70 -7.61
CA PRO A 362 13.30 3.07 -7.10
C PRO A 362 11.97 3.48 -6.48
N SER A 363 10.82 2.91 -6.89
CA SER A 363 9.51 3.36 -6.37
C SER A 363 9.36 3.16 -4.85
N PRO A 364 9.51 1.95 -4.28
CA PRO A 364 9.39 1.78 -2.83
C PRO A 364 10.44 2.56 -2.05
N ILE A 365 11.64 2.74 -2.62
CA ILE A 365 12.72 3.52 -2.03
C ILE A 365 12.36 5.00 -2.01
N LEU A 366 12.06 5.62 -3.16
CA LEU A 366 11.72 7.04 -3.26
C LEU A 366 10.52 7.39 -2.38
N PHE A 367 9.47 6.56 -2.36
CA PHE A 367 8.29 6.83 -1.54
C PHE A 367 8.49 6.47 -0.06
N GLY A 368 9.29 5.44 0.25
CA GLY A 368 9.74 5.15 1.61
C GLY A 368 10.59 6.29 2.18
N ILE A 369 11.45 6.89 1.34
CA ILE A 369 12.21 8.07 1.72
C ILE A 369 11.30 9.31 1.70
N ILE A 370 10.29 9.51 0.84
CA ILE A 370 9.33 10.65 0.97
C ILE A 370 8.59 10.60 2.31
N LEU A 371 8.19 9.42 2.77
CA LEU A 371 7.65 9.22 4.11
C LEU A 371 8.70 9.48 5.21
N GLY A 372 9.99 9.28 4.93
CA GLY A 372 11.12 9.58 5.83
C GLY A 372 11.78 10.97 5.66
N PHE A 373 11.52 11.69 4.56
CA PHE A 373 12.19 12.92 4.13
C PHE A 373 11.65 14.09 4.93
N VAL A 374 10.46 13.98 5.53
CA VAL A 374 9.99 14.89 6.57
C VAL A 374 10.92 14.83 7.79
N ALA A 375 11.40 13.65 8.18
CA ALA A 375 12.33 13.50 9.30
C ALA A 375 13.75 14.00 8.97
N ILE A 376 14.20 13.79 7.73
CA ILE A 376 15.48 14.35 7.23
C ILE A 376 15.37 15.88 7.06
N GLY A 377 14.23 16.37 6.59
CA GLY A 377 13.91 17.80 6.49
C GLY A 377 13.97 18.48 7.86
N THR A 378 13.35 17.91 8.89
CA THR A 378 13.45 18.43 10.26
C THR A 378 14.89 18.39 10.80
N ALA A 379 15.72 17.44 10.38
CA ALA A 379 17.13 17.41 10.76
C ALA A 379 17.95 18.52 10.06
N PHE A 380 17.65 18.83 8.80
CA PHE A 380 18.21 19.98 8.10
C PHE A 380 17.67 21.31 8.64
N ASP A 381 16.40 21.39 9.04
CA ASP A 381 15.84 22.59 9.68
C ASP A 381 16.48 22.85 11.06
N VAL A 382 16.75 21.79 11.83
CA VAL A 382 17.54 21.88 13.09
C VAL A 382 19.00 22.27 12.80
N ALA A 383 19.60 21.76 11.72
CA ALA A 383 20.94 22.18 11.30
C ALA A 383 20.94 23.65 10.85
N VAL A 384 19.95 24.09 10.08
CA VAL A 384 19.76 25.49 9.67
C VAL A 384 19.55 26.37 10.90
N TRP A 385 18.72 25.97 11.88
CA TRP A 385 18.56 26.69 13.15
C TRP A 385 19.87 26.80 13.94
N TYR A 386 20.65 25.71 14.01
CA TYR A 386 21.95 25.67 14.68
C TYR A 386 22.99 26.57 13.99
N TYR A 387 23.07 26.54 12.65
CA TYR A 387 24.00 27.36 11.87
C TYR A 387 23.52 28.81 11.71
N ALA A 388 22.22 29.08 11.80
CA ALA A 388 21.65 30.43 11.76
C ALA A 388 21.87 31.24 13.05
N LYS A 389 22.31 30.60 14.14
CA LYS A 389 22.68 31.28 15.39
C LYS A 389 23.78 32.34 15.22
N ASN A 390 24.58 32.26 14.14
CA ASN A 390 25.67 33.21 13.84
C ASN A 390 25.51 33.91 12.47
N LEU A 391 24.31 33.91 11.88
CA LEU A 391 24.06 34.61 10.62
C LEU A 391 23.99 36.13 10.87
N LYS A 392 24.90 36.89 10.24
CA LYS A 392 24.77 38.36 10.17
C LYS A 392 23.59 38.71 9.26
N ILE A 393 22.63 39.47 9.79
CA ILE A 393 21.47 39.94 9.05
C ILE A 393 21.89 41.19 8.27
N PHE A 394 21.85 41.11 6.93
CA PHE A 394 22.35 42.18 6.05
C PHE A 394 21.47 43.44 6.07
N ASP A 395 20.21 43.33 6.49
CA ASP A 395 19.28 44.47 6.51
C ASP A 395 19.58 45.47 7.65
N GLU A 396 20.19 45.01 8.74
CA GLU A 396 20.53 45.86 9.89
C GLU A 396 21.71 46.81 9.56
N GLU A 397 22.65 46.37 8.71
CA GLU A 397 23.76 47.22 8.21
C GLU A 397 23.26 48.30 7.23
N VAL A 398 22.17 48.05 6.49
CA VAL A 398 21.56 49.04 5.58
C VAL A 398 20.73 50.07 6.35
N GLU A 399 19.93 49.65 7.33
CA GLU A 399 19.20 50.58 8.21
C GLU A 399 20.16 51.45 9.02
N LEU A 400 21.26 50.90 9.56
CA LEU A 400 22.28 51.68 10.27
C LEU A 400 22.95 52.73 9.36
N GLN A 401 23.22 52.40 8.09
CA GLN A 401 23.78 53.36 7.13
C GLN A 401 22.78 54.46 6.71
N GLU A 402 21.48 54.15 6.62
CA GLU A 402 20.46 55.18 6.37
C GLU A 402 20.26 56.09 7.59
N VAL A 403 20.34 55.54 8.80
CA VAL A 403 20.29 56.33 10.05
C VAL A 403 21.52 57.23 10.18
N GLU A 404 22.74 56.74 9.91
CA GLU A 404 23.97 57.55 9.89
C GLU A 404 23.90 58.69 8.86
N LYS A 405 23.45 58.40 7.63
CA LYS A 405 23.26 59.43 6.59
C LYS A 405 22.21 60.48 6.97
N THR A 406 21.20 60.09 7.74
CA THR A 406 20.17 61.02 8.23
C THR A 406 20.71 61.89 9.37
N GLN A 407 21.56 61.35 10.24
CA GLN A 407 22.27 62.11 11.27
C GLN A 407 23.29 63.09 10.67
N GLU A 408 24.09 62.68 9.68
CA GLU A 408 25.02 63.59 9.00
C GLU A 408 24.31 64.77 8.33
N LYS A 409 23.12 64.55 7.74
CA LYS A 409 22.34 65.64 7.14
C LYS A 409 21.84 66.65 8.18
N MET A 410 21.45 66.20 9.38
CA MET A 410 21.01 67.12 10.44
C MET A 410 22.16 67.96 11.02
N VAL A 411 23.41 67.47 11.02
CA VAL A 411 24.58 68.23 11.53
C VAL A 411 25.07 69.30 10.56
N VAL A 412 24.69 69.24 9.28
CA VAL A 412 25.08 70.25 8.26
C VAL A 412 24.05 71.39 8.14
N GLU A 413 22.87 71.24 8.77
CA GLU A 413 21.76 72.21 8.72
C GLU A 413 21.61 73.09 9.97
N ASP A 414 22.43 72.87 11.00
CA ASP A 414 22.67 73.77 12.16
C ASP A 414 24.02 74.50 12.00
#